data_AF-A0A7S0TMR1-F1
#
_entry.id   AF-A0A7S0TMR1-F1
#
_cell.length_a   1.000
_cell.length_b   1.000
_cell.length_c   1.000
_cell.angle_alpha   90.00
_cell.angle_beta   90.00
_cell.angle_gamma   90.00
#
_symmetry.space_group_name_H-M   'P 1'
#
loop_
_entity.id
_entity.type
_entity.pdbx_description
1 polymer ?
#
loop_
_entity_poly.entity_id
_entity_poly.type
_entity_poly.pdbx_seq_one_letter_code
_entity_poly.pdbx_strand_id
1 'polypeptide(L)'
;MTEEEKEAMRVQMEKEMEEKMAENMRMLEEMNKGWEEKLKEAQAKAVEEAESSNTESKRREKEAHILNIHEDPVLSRAICYFFPPSQETRFGNRNSSGDEEIRLGGPSIKPDHAMVTSREDGGLTLTVREGCKVLLNGNEVEGELEMRHNDRLSLGTNYFFVVVNPPEEQKGAPEGGWPNVDWDFVQREIAKAQGLNVDVDWSNMTEEEKRRALLDEELVHVMPRVSEANSLSQEMQRGISFQTMIEQMVGVGEQEPHSTVIVNVKNTLTGIDFFWDKQKFINRVFLMREMYERVSDGSLDLSTLAQEDDPFWDPVDFSHLGYSTVFLKPLAYCMNVEDDYVIFNKTQHAGVMHVSITPCRPDGTAIDEEDDAEGPYDDIDEPRQLVGRRLDLLVQIQYARGLETKFSKEVYVEFELPKARNADSKDGKFSTPVSYGTINPNFNFTQHITWESVDLDIVQFLETGKAHFSLWGMQDDKKAGGGGGGLGLGVLGLP
;
A
#
# COMPACT_ATOMS: atom_id res chain seq x y z
N MET A 1 50.79 9.49 -70.69
CA MET A 1 51.33 8.24 -70.15
C MET A 1 52.02 7.48 -71.25
N THR A 2 53.33 7.34 -71.15
CA THR A 2 54.13 6.42 -71.98
C THR A 2 53.74 4.97 -71.65
N GLU A 3 54.01 4.02 -72.54
CA GLU A 3 53.71 2.60 -72.27
C GLU A 3 54.49 2.08 -71.05
N GLU A 4 55.69 2.59 -70.79
CA GLU A 4 56.45 2.29 -69.56
C GLU A 4 55.75 2.80 -68.28
N GLU A 5 55.11 3.97 -68.33
CA GLU A 5 54.35 4.50 -67.18
C GLU A 5 53.09 3.68 -66.89
N LYS A 6 52.44 3.10 -67.91
CA LYS A 6 51.28 2.20 -67.74
C LYS A 6 51.68 0.83 -67.22
N GLU A 7 52.80 0.27 -67.69
CA GLU A 7 53.34 -1.00 -67.21
C GLU A 7 53.75 -0.88 -65.74
N ALA A 8 54.47 0.19 -65.38
CA ALA A 8 54.85 0.47 -64.00
C ALA A 8 53.62 0.66 -63.08
N MET A 9 52.58 1.35 -63.55
CA MET A 9 51.33 1.52 -62.80
C MET A 9 50.58 0.20 -62.60
N ARG A 10 50.57 -0.70 -63.60
CA ARG A 10 49.96 -2.04 -63.47
C ARG A 10 50.72 -2.93 -62.48
N VAL A 11 52.05 -2.96 -62.56
CA VAL A 11 52.89 -3.73 -61.63
C VAL A 11 52.75 -3.20 -60.20
N GLN A 12 52.66 -1.87 -60.04
CA GLN A 12 52.43 -1.26 -58.73
C GLN A 12 51.02 -1.57 -58.19
N MET A 13 50.00 -1.53 -59.04
CA MET A 13 48.62 -1.84 -58.66
C MET A 13 48.44 -3.34 -58.34
N GLU A 14 49.10 -4.25 -59.07
CA GLU A 14 49.14 -5.68 -58.74
C GLU A 14 49.83 -5.92 -57.40
N LYS A 15 50.98 -5.29 -57.16
CA LYS A 15 51.69 -5.40 -55.88
C LYS A 15 50.87 -4.87 -54.70
N GLU A 16 50.21 -3.72 -54.85
CA GLU A 16 49.30 -3.19 -53.83
C GLU A 16 48.07 -4.07 -53.61
N MET A 17 47.55 -4.72 -54.67
CA MET A 17 46.41 -5.63 -54.56
C MET A 17 46.80 -6.95 -53.87
N GLU A 18 48.00 -7.46 -54.15
CA GLU A 18 48.56 -8.66 -53.53
C GLU A 18 48.90 -8.42 -52.06
N GLU A 19 49.48 -7.26 -51.72
CA GLU A 19 49.70 -6.81 -50.33
C GLU A 19 48.37 -6.68 -49.57
N LYS A 20 47.33 -6.09 -50.18
CA LYS A 20 45.99 -6.01 -49.59
C LYS A 20 45.34 -7.38 -49.40
N MET A 21 45.47 -8.30 -50.35
CA MET A 21 44.92 -9.65 -50.20
C MET A 21 45.65 -10.44 -49.11
N ALA A 22 46.97 -10.31 -49.01
CA ALA A 22 47.75 -10.93 -47.95
C ALA A 22 47.40 -10.37 -46.57
N GLU A 23 47.23 -9.06 -46.45
CA GLU A 23 46.80 -8.41 -45.21
C GLU A 23 45.38 -8.84 -44.81
N ASN A 24 44.47 -8.93 -45.78
CA ASN A 24 43.09 -9.36 -45.55
C ASN A 24 43.02 -10.85 -45.16
N MET A 25 43.83 -11.72 -45.78
CA MET A 25 43.99 -13.12 -45.37
C MET A 25 44.52 -13.24 -43.94
N ARG A 26 45.53 -12.43 -43.58
CA ARG A 26 46.10 -12.44 -42.22
C ARG A 26 45.07 -11.98 -41.18
N MET A 27 44.29 -10.95 -41.50
CA MET A 27 43.20 -10.47 -40.64
C MET A 27 42.11 -11.53 -40.46
N LEU A 28 41.77 -12.28 -41.53
CA LEU A 28 40.85 -13.42 -41.46
C LEU A 28 41.37 -14.55 -40.57
N GLU A 29 42.66 -14.89 -40.65
CA GLU A 29 43.28 -15.90 -39.77
C GLU A 29 43.35 -15.46 -38.30
N GLU A 30 43.70 -14.20 -38.04
CA GLU A 30 43.71 -13.65 -36.67
C GLU A 30 42.30 -13.61 -36.08
N MET A 31 41.29 -13.23 -36.87
CA MET A 31 39.89 -13.26 -36.46
C MET A 31 39.39 -14.69 -36.23
N ASN A 32 39.79 -15.66 -37.07
CA ASN A 32 39.41 -17.07 -36.91
C ASN A 32 40.03 -17.69 -35.65
N LYS A 33 41.30 -17.38 -35.34
CA LYS A 33 41.94 -17.79 -34.08
C LYS A 33 41.22 -17.22 -32.86
N GLY A 34 40.84 -15.94 -32.89
CA GLY A 34 40.07 -15.32 -31.81
C GLY A 34 38.66 -15.90 -31.66
N TRP A 35 38.05 -16.37 -32.74
CA TRP A 35 36.77 -17.08 -32.72
C TRP A 35 36.89 -18.50 -32.15
N GLU A 36 37.93 -19.25 -32.52
CA GLU A 36 38.20 -20.59 -31.98
C GLU A 36 38.45 -20.55 -30.47
N GLU A 37 39.19 -19.55 -29.99
CA GLU A 37 39.46 -19.36 -28.56
C GLU A 37 38.18 -19.03 -27.78
N LYS A 38 37.36 -18.10 -28.29
CA LYS A 38 36.03 -17.79 -27.72
C LYS A 38 35.08 -18.97 -27.74
N LEU A 39 35.10 -19.78 -28.81
CA LEU A 39 34.27 -20.99 -28.92
C LEU A 39 34.69 -22.03 -27.87
N LYS A 40 36.00 -22.19 -27.65
CA LYS A 40 36.54 -23.12 -26.66
C LYS A 40 36.23 -22.67 -25.23
N GLU A 41 36.30 -21.38 -24.94
CA GLU A 41 35.91 -20.81 -23.65
C GLU A 41 34.41 -21.00 -23.39
N ALA A 42 33.57 -20.73 -24.39
CA ALA A 42 32.12 -20.97 -24.29
C ALA A 42 31.77 -22.45 -24.09
N GLN A 43 32.48 -23.37 -24.78
CA GLN A 43 32.30 -24.81 -24.59
C GLN A 43 32.75 -25.28 -23.21
N ALA A 44 33.89 -24.79 -22.70
CA ALA A 44 34.38 -25.14 -21.37
C ALA A 44 33.38 -24.69 -20.28
N LYS A 45 32.88 -23.46 -20.39
CA LYS A 45 31.87 -22.92 -19.49
C LYS A 45 30.55 -23.70 -19.56
N ALA A 46 30.10 -24.07 -20.76
CA ALA A 46 28.90 -24.88 -20.94
C ALA A 46 29.05 -26.31 -20.39
N VAL A 47 30.24 -26.92 -20.48
CA VAL A 47 30.54 -28.23 -19.88
C VAL A 47 30.54 -28.13 -18.36
N GLU A 48 31.18 -27.12 -17.78
CA GLU A 48 31.21 -26.90 -16.33
C GLU A 48 29.80 -26.63 -15.76
N GLU A 49 29.00 -25.80 -16.45
CA GLU A 49 27.59 -25.55 -16.12
C GLU A 49 26.75 -26.84 -16.23
N ALA A 50 26.96 -27.65 -17.28
CA ALA A 50 26.28 -28.93 -17.46
C ALA A 50 26.68 -29.99 -16.42
N GLU A 51 27.96 -30.06 -16.05
CA GLU A 51 28.46 -30.98 -15.02
C GLU A 51 27.98 -30.57 -13.62
N SER A 52 28.00 -29.27 -13.31
CA SER A 52 27.44 -28.73 -12.06
C SER A 52 25.95 -29.01 -11.97
N SER A 53 25.18 -28.70 -13.03
CA SER A 53 23.74 -28.97 -13.11
C SER A 53 23.39 -30.46 -13.00
N ASN A 54 24.17 -31.33 -13.64
CA ASN A 54 23.99 -32.79 -13.57
C ASN A 54 24.34 -33.33 -12.17
N THR A 55 25.37 -32.78 -11.53
CA THR A 55 25.74 -33.13 -10.15
C THR A 55 24.66 -32.69 -9.17
N GLU A 56 24.18 -31.45 -9.29
CA GLU A 56 23.10 -30.92 -8.48
C GLU A 56 21.82 -31.75 -8.63
N SER A 57 21.44 -32.08 -9.87
CA SER A 57 20.25 -32.89 -10.17
C SER A 57 20.33 -34.28 -9.52
N LYS A 58 21.49 -34.96 -9.60
CA LYS A 58 21.73 -36.24 -8.92
C LYS A 58 21.69 -36.13 -7.39
N ARG A 59 22.09 -34.98 -6.83
CA ARG A 59 21.99 -34.72 -5.38
C ARG A 59 20.53 -34.49 -4.97
N ARG A 60 19.75 -33.76 -5.77
CA ARG A 60 18.32 -33.52 -5.51
C ARG A 60 17.52 -34.83 -5.45
N GLU A 61 17.92 -35.88 -6.17
CA GLU A 61 17.27 -37.19 -6.11
C GLU A 61 17.55 -38.00 -4.83
N LYS A 62 18.55 -37.62 -4.03
CA LYS A 62 19.06 -38.45 -2.92
C LYS A 62 19.15 -37.73 -1.59
N GLU A 63 19.53 -36.46 -1.60
CA GLU A 63 19.76 -35.65 -0.41
C GLU A 63 18.53 -34.81 -0.11
N ALA A 64 18.19 -34.69 1.18
CA ALA A 64 17.17 -33.77 1.62
C ALA A 64 17.63 -32.33 1.37
N HIS A 65 16.72 -31.50 0.87
CA HIS A 65 17.03 -30.12 0.49
C HIS A 65 15.79 -29.24 0.60
N ILE A 66 15.99 -27.93 0.56
CA ILE A 66 14.91 -26.94 0.41
C ILE A 66 15.06 -26.17 -0.89
N LEU A 67 13.93 -25.82 -1.49
CA LEU A 67 13.86 -25.01 -2.70
C LEU A 67 13.16 -23.70 -2.38
N ASN A 68 13.70 -22.57 -2.85
CA ASN A 68 13.04 -21.28 -2.65
C ASN A 68 11.70 -21.22 -3.39
N ILE A 69 10.72 -20.53 -2.81
CA ILE A 69 9.46 -20.19 -3.43
C ILE A 69 9.44 -18.67 -3.60
N HIS A 70 9.28 -18.21 -4.83
CA HIS A 70 9.32 -16.79 -5.17
C HIS A 70 8.05 -16.38 -5.92
N GLU A 71 7.66 -15.11 -5.76
CA GLU A 71 6.48 -14.54 -6.42
C GLU A 71 6.60 -14.56 -7.95
N ASP A 72 7.77 -14.20 -8.48
CA ASP A 72 8.12 -14.46 -9.88
C ASP A 72 8.33 -15.97 -10.09
N PRO A 73 7.50 -16.65 -10.93
CA PRO A 73 7.62 -18.07 -11.20
C PRO A 73 8.97 -18.50 -11.78
N VAL A 74 9.69 -17.60 -12.47
CA VAL A 74 11.00 -17.90 -13.08
C VAL A 74 12.10 -17.97 -12.02
N LEU A 75 11.96 -17.21 -10.93
CA LEU A 75 12.89 -17.20 -9.80
C LEU A 75 12.54 -18.27 -8.75
N SER A 76 11.34 -18.84 -8.82
CA SER A 76 10.90 -19.91 -7.93
C SER A 76 11.64 -21.22 -8.23
N ARG A 77 12.08 -21.91 -7.17
CA ARG A 77 12.89 -23.15 -7.21
C ARG A 77 14.27 -23.01 -7.86
N ALA A 78 14.73 -21.77 -8.07
CA ALA A 78 16.04 -21.46 -8.64
C ALA A 78 17.19 -21.66 -7.62
N ILE A 79 16.91 -21.47 -6.32
CA ILE A 79 17.86 -21.64 -5.23
C ILE A 79 17.56 -22.96 -4.51
N CYS A 80 18.58 -23.79 -4.32
CA CYS A 80 18.51 -25.07 -3.66
C CYS A 80 19.56 -25.15 -2.54
N TYR A 81 19.12 -25.44 -1.31
CA TYR A 81 20.02 -25.69 -0.19
C TYR A 81 19.92 -27.16 0.24
N PHE A 82 21.04 -27.88 0.15
CA PHE A 82 21.14 -29.27 0.55
C PHE A 82 21.46 -29.40 2.04
N PHE A 83 20.94 -30.46 2.66
CA PHE A 83 21.25 -30.84 4.03
C PHE A 83 21.96 -32.21 4.03
N PRO A 84 23.31 -32.23 4.09
CA PRO A 84 24.04 -33.47 4.15
C PRO A 84 23.75 -34.23 5.46
N PRO A 85 23.74 -35.58 5.43
CA PRO A 85 23.46 -36.38 6.63
C PRO A 85 24.40 -36.07 7.79
N SER A 86 23.86 -36.04 9.01
CA SER A 86 24.60 -35.77 10.25
C SER A 86 25.29 -34.41 10.30
N GLN A 87 24.78 -33.42 9.55
CA GLN A 87 25.24 -32.04 9.60
C GLN A 87 24.17 -31.10 10.11
N GLU A 88 24.63 -30.00 10.70
CA GLU A 88 23.83 -28.85 11.10
C GLU A 88 24.03 -27.74 10.07
N THR A 89 22.95 -27.10 9.66
CA THR A 89 22.96 -25.95 8.76
C THR A 89 22.26 -24.79 9.45
N ARG A 90 23.01 -23.73 9.75
CA ARG A 90 22.48 -22.52 10.41
C ARG A 90 22.03 -21.51 9.36
N PHE A 91 20.91 -20.86 9.68
CA PHE A 91 20.32 -19.77 8.92
C PHE A 91 20.52 -18.48 9.71
N GLY A 92 21.09 -17.48 9.04
CA GLY A 92 21.41 -16.22 9.66
C GLY A 92 21.30 -15.04 8.73
N ASN A 93 21.45 -13.84 9.30
CA ASN A 93 21.42 -12.60 8.55
C ASN A 93 22.76 -12.38 7.84
N ARG A 94 22.73 -12.17 6.52
CA ARG A 94 23.91 -11.91 5.68
C ARG A 94 24.77 -10.73 6.16
N ASN A 95 24.14 -9.73 6.77
CA ASN A 95 24.81 -8.53 7.25
C ASN A 95 25.47 -8.74 8.63
N SER A 96 25.35 -9.93 9.22
CA SER A 96 25.97 -10.28 10.50
C SER A 96 27.35 -10.91 10.32
N SER A 97 28.21 -10.77 11.33
CA SER A 97 29.57 -11.32 11.35
C SER A 97 29.63 -12.82 11.69
N GLY A 98 28.50 -13.53 11.61
CA GLY A 98 28.39 -14.92 12.05
C GLY A 98 28.94 -15.92 11.03
N ASP A 99 29.08 -17.16 11.45
CA ASP A 99 29.59 -18.29 10.65
C ASP A 99 28.44 -19.15 10.09
N GLU A 100 27.28 -18.56 9.81
CA GLU A 100 26.12 -19.29 9.28
C GLU A 100 26.35 -19.71 7.83
N GLU A 101 25.96 -20.94 7.52
CA GLU A 101 26.12 -21.55 6.19
C GLU A 101 25.13 -20.94 5.19
N ILE A 102 23.89 -20.66 5.62
CA ILE A 102 22.87 -20.02 4.79
C ILE A 102 22.62 -18.60 5.30
N ARG A 103 23.00 -17.62 4.49
CA ARG A 103 22.93 -16.20 4.82
C ARG A 103 21.83 -15.52 4.01
N LEU A 104 20.77 -15.12 4.70
CA LEU A 104 19.60 -14.45 4.14
C LEU A 104 19.65 -12.96 4.46
N GLY A 105 19.27 -12.09 3.52
CA GLY A 105 19.22 -10.65 3.72
C GLY A 105 17.79 -10.15 4.02
N GLY A 106 17.61 -9.29 5.01
CA GLY A 106 16.39 -8.49 5.12
C GLY A 106 15.73 -8.38 6.49
N PRO A 107 14.66 -7.55 6.54
CA PRO A 107 13.72 -7.21 7.62
C PRO A 107 13.78 -7.77 9.03
N SER A 108 13.88 -9.09 9.01
CA SER A 108 13.28 -10.00 9.97
C SER A 108 14.07 -11.28 10.07
N ILE A 109 15.28 -11.28 9.52
CA ILE A 109 16.26 -12.34 9.70
C ILE A 109 17.23 -11.86 10.78
N LYS A 110 17.37 -12.66 11.83
CA LYS A 110 18.32 -12.39 12.93
C LYS A 110 19.69 -13.00 12.61
N PRO A 111 20.77 -12.59 13.30
CA PRO A 111 22.10 -13.19 13.13
C PRO A 111 22.06 -14.72 13.25
N ASP A 112 21.47 -15.26 14.32
CA ASP A 112 21.17 -16.69 14.48
C ASP A 112 19.65 -16.86 14.50
N HIS A 113 19.07 -17.29 13.37
CA HIS A 113 17.62 -17.26 13.15
C HIS A 113 16.97 -18.64 13.29
N ALA A 114 17.55 -19.63 12.64
CA ALA A 114 17.09 -21.01 12.69
C ALA A 114 18.25 -21.96 12.38
N MET A 115 18.07 -23.23 12.71
CA MET A 115 19.02 -24.29 12.39
C MET A 115 18.27 -25.52 11.90
N VAL A 116 18.79 -26.18 10.87
CA VAL A 116 18.29 -27.47 10.41
C VAL A 116 19.36 -28.52 10.66
N THR A 117 18.99 -29.59 11.36
CA THR A 117 19.85 -30.75 11.59
C THR A 117 19.33 -31.91 10.77
N SER A 118 20.18 -32.44 9.88
CA SER A 118 19.86 -33.65 9.11
C SER A 118 20.32 -34.90 9.86
N ARG A 119 19.43 -35.89 9.96
CA ARG A 119 19.71 -37.21 10.52
C ARG A 119 20.27 -38.16 9.45
N GLU A 120 20.87 -39.28 9.87
CA GLU A 120 21.40 -40.31 8.95
C GLU A 120 20.31 -40.99 8.11
N ASP A 121 19.08 -41.05 8.63
CA ASP A 121 17.92 -41.65 7.95
C ASP A 121 17.24 -40.70 6.95
N GLY A 122 17.77 -39.49 6.77
CA GLY A 122 17.20 -38.44 5.93
C GLY A 122 16.11 -37.60 6.61
N GLY A 123 15.83 -37.82 7.90
CA GLY A 123 14.94 -36.96 8.68
C GLY A 123 15.56 -35.58 8.92
N LEU A 124 14.73 -34.53 8.84
CA LEU A 124 15.14 -33.15 9.10
C LEU A 124 14.52 -32.66 10.41
N THR A 125 15.33 -32.06 11.27
CA THR A 125 14.88 -31.36 12.48
C THR A 125 15.12 -29.85 12.30
N LEU A 126 14.07 -29.04 12.43
CA LEU A 126 14.16 -27.58 12.55
C LEU A 126 14.32 -27.18 14.02
N THR A 127 15.22 -26.26 14.31
CA THR A 127 15.30 -25.57 15.60
C THR A 127 15.18 -24.07 15.40
N VAL A 128 14.11 -23.48 15.93
CA VAL A 128 13.84 -22.03 15.86
C VAL A 128 14.51 -21.33 17.04
N ARG A 129 15.20 -20.22 16.77
CA ARG A 129 15.83 -19.40 17.82
C ARG A 129 14.84 -18.43 18.46
N GLU A 130 15.10 -18.05 19.70
CA GLU A 130 14.18 -17.24 20.50
C GLU A 130 13.84 -15.89 19.83
N GLY A 131 12.54 -15.61 19.74
CA GLY A 131 11.99 -14.40 19.11
C GLY A 131 12.28 -14.28 17.62
N CYS A 132 12.59 -15.38 16.92
CA CYS A 132 12.70 -15.41 15.46
C CYS A 132 11.36 -15.82 14.86
N LYS A 133 10.90 -15.05 13.86
CA LYS A 133 9.65 -15.33 13.16
C LYS A 133 9.86 -16.44 12.14
N VAL A 134 9.36 -17.63 12.44
CA VAL A 134 9.41 -18.80 11.56
C VAL A 134 8.02 -19.39 11.43
N LEU A 135 7.57 -19.63 10.21
CA LEU A 135 6.32 -20.33 9.94
C LEU A 135 6.61 -21.71 9.36
N LEU A 136 5.91 -22.73 9.83
CA LEU A 136 5.86 -24.05 9.22
C LEU A 136 4.41 -24.34 8.83
N ASN A 137 4.18 -24.58 7.53
CA ASN A 137 2.85 -24.83 6.98
C ASN A 137 1.83 -23.73 7.36
N GLY A 138 2.25 -22.47 7.23
CA GLY A 138 1.45 -21.28 7.54
C GLY A 138 1.36 -20.88 9.01
N ASN A 139 1.78 -21.74 9.94
CA ASN A 139 1.63 -21.51 11.37
C ASN A 139 2.97 -21.08 12.01
N GLU A 140 2.93 -20.14 12.94
CA GLU A 140 4.12 -19.75 13.70
C GLU A 140 4.56 -20.86 14.64
N VAL A 141 5.87 -21.15 14.62
CA VAL A 141 6.46 -22.27 15.35
C VAL A 141 7.66 -21.81 16.19
N GLU A 142 7.84 -22.46 17.34
CA GLU A 142 8.95 -22.22 18.26
C GLU A 142 9.56 -23.55 18.72
N GLY A 143 10.83 -23.53 19.10
CA GLY A 143 11.53 -24.72 19.60
C GLY A 143 11.98 -25.68 18.49
N GLU A 144 11.94 -26.97 18.79
CA GLU A 144 12.44 -28.05 17.90
C GLU A 144 11.28 -28.81 17.27
N LEU A 145 11.26 -28.92 15.93
CA LEU A 145 10.20 -29.57 15.16
C LEU A 145 10.78 -30.49 14.08
N GLU A 146 10.10 -31.59 13.79
CA GLU A 146 10.42 -32.45 12.65
C GLU A 146 9.85 -31.85 11.36
N MET A 147 10.65 -31.81 10.30
CA MET A 147 10.25 -31.37 8.97
C MET A 147 10.08 -32.57 8.04
N ARG A 148 9.00 -32.56 7.27
CA ARG A 148 8.60 -33.61 6.33
C ARG A 148 8.70 -33.13 4.89
N HIS A 149 8.67 -34.08 3.96
CA HIS A 149 8.54 -33.75 2.55
C HIS A 149 7.30 -32.87 2.30
N ASN A 150 7.49 -31.87 1.44
CA ASN A 150 6.50 -30.90 1.01
C ASN A 150 6.11 -29.87 2.09
N ASP A 151 6.70 -29.88 3.28
CA ASP A 151 6.48 -28.80 4.27
C ASP A 151 6.91 -27.44 3.71
N ARG A 152 6.16 -26.39 4.08
CA ARG A 152 6.40 -24.99 3.68
C ARG A 152 7.08 -24.28 4.84
N LEU A 153 8.37 -24.00 4.69
CA LEU A 153 9.15 -23.27 5.66
C LEU A 153 9.20 -21.79 5.26
N SER A 154 8.75 -20.90 6.15
CA SER A 154 8.93 -19.45 6.00
C SER A 154 9.88 -18.91 7.06
N LEU A 155 10.90 -18.16 6.65
CA LEU A 155 11.86 -17.52 7.54
C LEU A 155 11.71 -15.99 7.44
N GLY A 156 11.47 -15.33 8.56
CA GLY A 156 11.15 -13.91 8.59
C GLY A 156 9.86 -13.58 7.82
N THR A 157 9.88 -12.49 7.04
CA THR A 157 8.72 -12.03 6.25
C THR A 157 8.78 -12.39 4.77
N ASN A 158 9.98 -12.67 4.24
CA ASN A 158 10.24 -12.63 2.80
C ASN A 158 10.83 -13.93 2.22
N TYR A 159 11.23 -14.88 3.06
CA TYR A 159 11.85 -16.12 2.60
C TYR A 159 10.89 -17.28 2.75
N PHE A 160 10.49 -17.85 1.62
CA PHE A 160 9.62 -19.01 1.55
C PHE A 160 10.38 -20.16 0.90
N PHE A 161 10.26 -21.35 1.47
CA PHE A 161 10.91 -22.55 1.01
C PHE A 161 9.96 -23.75 1.06
N VAL A 162 10.14 -24.69 0.14
CA VAL A 162 9.51 -26.01 0.21
C VAL A 162 10.55 -27.07 0.50
N VAL A 163 10.23 -27.97 1.41
CA VAL A 163 11.09 -29.08 1.83
C VAL A 163 10.96 -30.23 0.86
N VAL A 164 12.09 -30.75 0.39
CA VAL A 164 12.17 -31.95 -0.45
C VAL A 164 12.96 -33.01 0.30
N ASN A 165 12.31 -34.13 0.61
CA ASN A 165 12.92 -35.27 1.29
C ASN A 165 12.76 -36.50 0.39
N PRO A 166 13.75 -36.81 -0.47
CA PRO A 166 13.61 -37.89 -1.46
C PRO A 166 13.32 -39.27 -0.85
N PRO A 167 13.94 -39.69 0.27
CA PRO A 167 13.56 -40.90 0.99
C PRO A 167 12.08 -40.98 1.42
N GLU A 168 11.45 -39.85 1.76
CA GLU A 168 10.03 -39.80 2.12
C GLU A 168 9.14 -39.74 0.86
N GLU A 169 9.52 -38.96 -0.14
CA GLU A 169 8.84 -38.87 -1.43
C GLU A 169 8.71 -40.25 -2.11
N GLN A 170 9.79 -41.05 -2.08
CA GLN A 170 9.85 -42.39 -2.66
C GLN A 170 8.98 -43.43 -1.93
N LYS A 171 8.58 -43.19 -0.68
CA LYS A 171 7.65 -44.08 0.06
C LYS A 171 6.22 -44.01 -0.49
N GLY A 172 5.94 -43.02 -1.33
CA GLY A 172 4.66 -42.82 -2.00
C GLY A 172 3.92 -41.60 -1.46
N ALA A 173 3.21 -40.92 -2.35
CA ALA A 173 2.42 -39.75 -2.01
C ALA A 173 1.18 -40.12 -1.16
N PRO A 174 0.72 -39.21 -0.29
CA PRO A 174 -0.56 -39.37 0.42
C PRO A 174 -1.75 -39.42 -0.56
N GLU A 175 -2.92 -39.81 -0.05
CA GLU A 175 -4.18 -39.81 -0.82
C GLU A 175 -4.48 -38.38 -1.33
N GLY A 176 -4.56 -38.22 -2.65
CA GLY A 176 -4.69 -36.90 -3.30
C GLY A 176 -3.39 -36.36 -3.93
N GLY A 177 -2.24 -37.00 -3.69
CA GLY A 177 -0.95 -36.58 -4.23
C GLY A 177 -0.31 -35.43 -3.43
N TRP A 178 0.95 -35.11 -3.77
CA TRP A 178 1.62 -33.93 -3.21
C TRP A 178 1.13 -32.66 -3.90
N PRO A 179 0.74 -31.61 -3.15
CA PRO A 179 0.32 -30.36 -3.76
C PRO A 179 1.49 -29.69 -4.48
N ASN A 180 1.18 -28.99 -5.57
CA ASN A 180 2.15 -28.10 -6.22
C ASN A 180 2.26 -26.82 -5.38
N VAL A 181 3.37 -26.69 -4.66
CA VAL A 181 3.64 -25.55 -3.79
C VAL A 181 4.27 -24.42 -4.61
N ASP A 182 3.47 -23.42 -4.98
CA ASP A 182 3.92 -22.15 -5.53
C ASP A 182 3.71 -21.00 -4.51
N TRP A 183 4.04 -19.77 -4.91
CA TRP A 183 3.95 -18.63 -4.00
C TRP A 183 2.50 -18.34 -3.56
N ASP A 184 1.54 -18.45 -4.48
CA ASP A 184 0.13 -18.22 -4.18
C ASP A 184 -0.39 -19.25 -3.18
N PHE A 185 -0.03 -20.53 -3.35
CA PHE A 185 -0.34 -21.59 -2.39
C PHE A 185 0.17 -21.25 -0.98
N VAL A 186 1.43 -20.82 -0.87
CA VAL A 186 2.03 -20.45 0.43
C VAL A 186 1.30 -19.26 1.05
N GLN A 187 0.97 -18.23 0.27
CA GLN A 187 0.24 -17.07 0.81
C GLN A 187 -1.17 -17.43 1.25
N ARG A 188 -1.90 -18.25 0.49
CA ARG A 188 -3.23 -18.74 0.89
C ARG A 188 -3.16 -19.57 2.17
N GLU A 189 -2.14 -20.41 2.30
CA GLU A 189 -1.94 -21.21 3.51
C GLU A 189 -1.69 -20.33 4.75
N ILE A 190 -0.84 -19.32 4.63
CA ILE A 190 -0.59 -18.33 5.70
C ILE A 190 -1.88 -17.55 6.02
N ALA A 191 -2.59 -17.08 5.00
CA ALA A 191 -3.85 -16.35 5.17
C ALA A 191 -4.93 -17.21 5.86
N LYS A 192 -5.02 -18.49 5.51
CA LYS A 192 -5.91 -19.46 6.16
C LYS A 192 -5.55 -19.67 7.63
N ALA A 193 -4.26 -19.77 7.95
CA ALA A 193 -3.81 -19.83 9.35
C ALA A 193 -4.14 -18.55 10.14
N GLN A 194 -4.23 -17.41 9.46
CA GLN A 194 -4.69 -16.13 10.03
C GLN A 194 -6.23 -15.98 10.07
N GLY A 195 -6.98 -16.99 9.62
CA GLY A 195 -8.44 -17.04 9.70
C GLY A 195 -9.18 -16.48 8.48
N LEU A 196 -8.51 -16.22 7.36
CA LEU A 196 -9.18 -15.82 6.10
C LEU A 196 -9.80 -17.03 5.41
N ASN A 197 -10.96 -16.80 4.77
CA ASN A 197 -11.61 -17.84 3.98
C ASN A 197 -11.09 -17.82 2.53
N VAL A 198 -10.13 -18.69 2.23
CA VAL A 198 -9.49 -18.80 0.91
C VAL A 198 -10.06 -19.93 0.04
N ASP A 199 -10.87 -20.82 0.62
CA ASP A 199 -11.47 -21.96 -0.08
C ASP A 199 -12.88 -21.56 -0.55
N VAL A 200 -12.99 -21.17 -1.82
CA VAL A 200 -14.19 -20.53 -2.37
C VAL A 200 -14.84 -21.40 -3.45
N ASP A 201 -16.08 -21.85 -3.22
CA ASP A 201 -16.93 -22.47 -4.26
C ASP A 201 -17.93 -21.44 -4.80
N TRP A 202 -17.50 -20.71 -5.83
CA TRP A 202 -18.28 -19.64 -6.47
C TRP A 202 -19.67 -20.08 -6.96
N SER A 203 -19.87 -21.37 -7.23
CA SER A 203 -21.11 -21.88 -7.85
C SER A 203 -22.31 -21.86 -6.90
N ASN A 204 -22.08 -21.94 -5.59
CA ASN A 204 -23.11 -22.05 -4.55
C ASN A 204 -23.19 -20.83 -3.62
N MET A 205 -22.54 -19.72 -3.99
CA MET A 205 -22.44 -18.53 -3.14
C MET A 205 -23.45 -17.45 -3.50
N THR A 206 -23.96 -16.79 -2.46
CA THR A 206 -24.71 -15.53 -2.56
C THR A 206 -23.80 -14.39 -3.03
N GLU A 207 -24.39 -13.30 -3.55
CA GLU A 207 -23.60 -12.13 -3.99
C GLU A 207 -22.81 -11.47 -2.84
N GLU A 208 -23.33 -11.50 -1.61
CA GLU A 208 -22.62 -11.02 -0.42
C GLU A 208 -21.40 -11.88 -0.10
N GLU A 209 -21.55 -13.21 -0.16
CA GLU A 209 -20.43 -14.15 0.03
C GLU A 209 -19.38 -14.00 -1.07
N LYS A 210 -19.81 -13.77 -2.32
CA LYS A 210 -18.87 -13.50 -3.43
C LYS A 210 -18.11 -12.20 -3.20
N ARG A 211 -18.78 -11.13 -2.78
CA ARG A 211 -18.12 -9.86 -2.41
C ARG A 211 -17.11 -10.06 -1.29
N ARG A 212 -17.46 -10.85 -0.27
CA ARG A 212 -16.53 -11.18 0.82
C ARG A 212 -15.34 -12.01 0.35
N ALA A 213 -15.54 -13.00 -0.50
CA ALA A 213 -14.46 -13.81 -1.05
C ALA A 213 -13.49 -12.98 -1.92
N LEU A 214 -14.01 -12.00 -2.67
CA LEU A 214 -13.14 -11.06 -3.43
C LEU A 214 -12.28 -10.19 -2.50
N LEU A 215 -12.81 -9.77 -1.34
CA LEU A 215 -12.03 -9.05 -0.33
C LEU A 215 -10.97 -9.94 0.31
N ASP A 216 -11.34 -11.17 0.69
CA ASP A 216 -10.41 -12.13 1.28
C ASP A 216 -9.28 -12.43 0.29
N GLU A 217 -9.59 -12.62 -1.00
CA GLU A 217 -8.60 -12.77 -2.07
C GLU A 217 -7.67 -11.54 -2.18
N GLU A 218 -8.20 -10.33 -2.07
CA GLU A 218 -7.40 -9.12 -2.08
C GLU A 218 -6.45 -9.06 -0.86
N LEU A 219 -6.93 -9.44 0.32
CA LEU A 219 -6.15 -9.46 1.57
C LEU A 219 -5.01 -10.48 1.52
N VAL A 220 -5.19 -11.64 0.88
CA VAL A 220 -4.11 -12.65 0.68
C VAL A 220 -2.86 -12.01 0.08
N HIS A 221 -3.01 -11.04 -0.83
CA HIS A 221 -1.87 -10.37 -1.46
C HIS A 221 -1.37 -9.13 -0.72
N VAL A 222 -2.24 -8.45 0.04
CA VAL A 222 -1.89 -7.19 0.72
C VAL A 222 -1.29 -7.45 2.11
N MET A 223 -1.82 -8.40 2.88
CA MET A 223 -1.34 -8.68 4.24
C MET A 223 0.15 -9.04 4.32
N PRO A 224 0.71 -9.90 3.44
CA PRO A 224 2.14 -10.23 3.48
C PRO A 224 3.01 -9.00 3.27
N ARG A 225 2.61 -8.13 2.34
CA ARG A 225 3.29 -6.85 2.05
C ARG A 225 3.18 -5.85 3.19
N VAL A 226 2.05 -5.83 3.91
CA VAL A 226 1.91 -5.03 5.14
C VAL A 226 2.85 -5.53 6.23
N SER A 227 2.97 -6.84 6.42
CA SER A 227 3.96 -7.39 7.36
C SER A 227 5.38 -7.00 6.96
N GLU A 228 5.71 -7.05 5.67
CA GLU A 228 7.02 -6.68 5.17
C GLU A 228 7.31 -5.17 5.32
N ALA A 229 6.37 -4.30 4.93
CA ALA A 229 6.51 -2.85 5.03
C ALA A 229 6.76 -2.41 6.48
N ASN A 230 6.07 -3.05 7.43
CA ASN A 230 6.30 -2.83 8.85
C ASN A 230 7.71 -3.26 9.28
N SER A 231 8.18 -4.44 8.84
CA SER A 231 9.56 -4.87 9.12
C SER A 231 10.58 -3.89 8.53
N LEU A 232 10.41 -3.48 7.27
CA LEU A 232 11.28 -2.50 6.59
C LEU A 232 11.32 -1.16 7.35
N SER A 233 10.16 -0.67 7.77
CA SER A 233 10.04 0.56 8.56
C SER A 233 10.75 0.44 9.91
N GLN A 234 10.61 -0.69 10.59
CA GLN A 234 11.24 -0.95 11.88
C GLN A 234 12.78 -0.99 11.76
N GLU A 235 13.30 -1.71 10.76
CA GLU A 235 14.75 -1.88 10.59
C GLU A 235 15.43 -0.57 10.16
N MET A 236 14.78 0.21 9.29
CA MET A 236 15.26 1.55 8.89
C MET A 236 14.83 2.68 9.86
N GLN A 237 14.17 2.34 10.97
CA GLN A 237 13.70 3.27 12.01
C GLN A 237 12.88 4.45 11.47
N ARG A 238 11.99 4.19 10.51
CA ARG A 238 11.19 5.25 9.85
C ARG A 238 10.07 5.80 10.71
N GLY A 239 9.62 5.05 11.72
CA GLY A 239 8.51 5.45 12.59
C GLY A 239 7.14 5.40 11.88
N ILE A 240 7.01 4.62 10.80
CA ILE A 240 5.78 4.44 10.05
C ILE A 240 5.21 3.03 10.31
N SER A 241 3.91 2.92 10.55
CA SER A 241 3.22 1.62 10.67
C SER A 241 2.15 1.47 9.60
N PHE A 242 1.99 0.24 9.10
CA PHE A 242 1.05 -0.12 8.05
C PHE A 242 0.00 -1.08 8.59
N GLN A 243 -1.27 -0.84 8.27
CA GLN A 243 -2.37 -1.71 8.67
C GLN A 243 -3.40 -1.84 7.55
N THR A 244 -3.85 -3.06 7.26
CA THR A 244 -4.95 -3.30 6.31
C THR A 244 -6.28 -2.83 6.91
N MET A 245 -7.09 -2.16 6.11
CA MET A 245 -8.47 -1.81 6.45
C MET A 245 -9.40 -2.06 5.26
N ILE A 246 -10.68 -2.27 5.55
CA ILE A 246 -11.73 -2.39 4.52
C ILE A 246 -12.49 -1.06 4.49
N GLU A 247 -12.53 -0.42 3.33
CA GLU A 247 -13.26 0.82 3.10
C GLU A 247 -14.44 0.57 2.16
N GLN A 248 -15.60 1.16 2.48
CA GLN A 248 -16.75 1.19 1.58
C GLN A 248 -16.63 2.40 0.66
N MET A 249 -16.48 2.14 -0.63
CA MET A 249 -16.48 3.14 -1.67
C MET A 249 -17.87 3.26 -2.28
N VAL A 250 -18.30 4.50 -2.56
CA VAL A 250 -19.49 4.77 -3.36
C VAL A 250 -18.99 5.35 -4.69
N GLY A 251 -19.04 4.53 -5.75
CA GLY A 251 -18.65 4.98 -7.09
C GLY A 251 -19.57 6.08 -7.61
N VAL A 252 -19.04 7.02 -8.39
CA VAL A 252 -19.84 8.05 -9.08
C VAL A 252 -20.74 7.33 -10.11
N GLY A 253 -22.03 7.20 -9.81
CA GLY A 253 -23.02 6.53 -10.66
C GLY A 253 -23.32 5.07 -10.28
N GLU A 254 -22.69 4.52 -9.25
CA GLU A 254 -23.03 3.22 -8.69
C GLU A 254 -24.08 3.37 -7.58
N GLN A 255 -25.15 2.58 -7.64
CA GLN A 255 -26.24 2.63 -6.64
C GLN A 255 -25.89 1.92 -5.33
N GLU A 256 -24.90 1.04 -5.33
CA GLU A 256 -24.50 0.27 -4.15
C GLU A 256 -23.05 0.52 -3.77
N PRO A 257 -22.74 0.76 -2.49
CA PRO A 257 -21.36 0.81 -2.01
C PRO A 257 -20.67 -0.54 -2.23
N HIS A 258 -19.44 -0.52 -2.69
CA HIS A 258 -18.58 -1.71 -2.74
C HIS A 258 -17.43 -1.57 -1.75
N SER A 259 -17.08 -2.67 -1.09
CA SER A 259 -15.94 -2.70 -0.17
C SER A 259 -14.65 -2.97 -0.94
N THR A 260 -13.55 -2.35 -0.53
CA THR A 260 -12.20 -2.58 -1.05
C THR A 260 -11.16 -2.58 0.07
N VAL A 261 -10.04 -3.26 -0.15
CA VAL A 261 -8.91 -3.24 0.79
C VAL A 261 -8.06 -1.99 0.55
N ILE A 262 -7.85 -1.22 1.62
CA ILE A 262 -6.90 -0.10 1.66
C ILE A 262 -5.86 -0.35 2.75
N VAL A 263 -4.76 0.38 2.69
CA VAL A 263 -3.72 0.35 3.72
C VAL A 263 -3.65 1.69 4.42
N ASN A 264 -3.85 1.68 5.73
CA ASN A 264 -3.57 2.82 6.57
C ASN A 264 -2.08 2.88 6.88
N VAL A 265 -1.50 4.03 6.58
CA VAL A 265 -0.10 4.34 6.78
C VAL A 265 -0.02 5.43 7.83
N LYS A 266 0.39 5.03 9.02
CA LYS A 266 0.42 5.90 10.19
C LYS A 266 1.84 6.29 10.53
N ASN A 267 2.10 7.60 10.57
CA ASN A 267 3.29 8.12 11.20
C ASN A 267 3.11 8.07 12.72
N THR A 268 3.84 7.17 13.38
CA THR A 268 3.74 6.95 14.83
C THR A 268 4.34 8.09 15.66
N LEU A 269 5.15 8.96 15.05
CA LEU A 269 5.79 10.10 15.70
C LEU A 269 4.90 11.35 15.71
N THR A 270 4.14 11.55 14.63
CA THR A 270 3.29 12.74 14.45
C THR A 270 1.80 12.44 14.60
N GLY A 271 1.42 11.17 14.49
CA GLY A 271 0.03 10.72 14.55
C GLY A 271 -0.74 10.91 13.24
N ILE A 272 -0.06 11.34 12.18
CA ILE A 272 -0.64 11.51 10.85
C ILE A 272 -0.95 10.15 10.23
N ASP A 273 -2.12 10.07 9.60
CA ASP A 273 -2.62 8.88 8.92
C ASP A 273 -2.82 9.17 7.42
N PHE A 274 -2.29 8.30 6.57
CA PHE A 274 -2.60 8.25 5.14
C PHE A 274 -3.35 6.96 4.82
N PHE A 275 -4.09 6.96 3.72
CA PHE A 275 -4.82 5.80 3.23
C PHE A 275 -4.40 5.55 1.79
N TRP A 276 -3.73 4.45 1.55
CA TRP A 276 -3.25 4.06 0.23
C TRP A 276 -4.11 2.94 -0.32
N ASP A 277 -4.56 3.08 -1.56
CA ASP A 277 -5.11 1.96 -2.29
C ASP A 277 -4.06 0.85 -2.49
N LYS A 278 -4.53 -0.35 -2.85
CA LYS A 278 -3.67 -1.51 -3.09
C LYS A 278 -2.53 -1.23 -4.07
N GLN A 279 -2.80 -0.53 -5.17
CA GLN A 279 -1.81 -0.32 -6.23
C GLN A 279 -0.69 0.63 -5.77
N LYS A 280 -1.07 1.77 -5.15
CA LYS A 280 -0.12 2.70 -4.54
C LYS A 280 0.72 1.98 -3.49
N PHE A 281 0.10 1.20 -2.62
CA PHE A 281 0.82 0.47 -1.58
C PHE A 281 1.82 -0.54 -2.14
N ILE A 282 1.42 -1.40 -3.09
CA ILE A 282 2.33 -2.38 -3.72
C ILE A 282 3.55 -1.69 -4.34
N ASN A 283 3.32 -0.59 -5.07
CA ASN A 283 4.41 0.18 -5.68
C ASN A 283 5.35 0.77 -4.62
N ARG A 284 4.80 1.30 -3.51
CA ARG A 284 5.62 1.85 -2.42
C ARG A 284 6.44 0.76 -1.72
N VAL A 285 5.90 -0.43 -1.48
CA VAL A 285 6.66 -1.54 -0.87
C VAL A 285 7.84 -1.95 -1.75
N PHE A 286 7.67 -1.99 -3.07
CA PHE A 286 8.79 -2.24 -4.00
C PHE A 286 9.92 -1.22 -3.81
N LEU A 287 9.58 0.08 -3.77
CA LEU A 287 10.57 1.15 -3.54
C LEU A 287 11.20 1.08 -2.15
N MET A 288 10.45 0.66 -1.12
CA MET A 288 10.99 0.44 0.23
C MET A 288 12.03 -0.69 0.25
N ARG A 289 11.81 -1.76 -0.52
CA ARG A 289 12.80 -2.86 -0.68
C ARG A 289 14.08 -2.37 -1.32
N GLU A 290 13.98 -1.67 -2.45
CA GLU A 290 15.14 -1.12 -3.16
C GLU A 290 15.93 -0.16 -2.27
N MET A 291 15.23 0.71 -1.52
CA MET A 291 15.84 1.59 -0.53
C MET A 291 16.60 0.81 0.54
N TYR A 292 15.97 -0.21 1.12
CA TYR A 292 16.58 -1.03 2.15
C TYR A 292 17.85 -1.76 1.67
N GLU A 293 17.83 -2.27 0.44
CA GLU A 293 19.01 -2.91 -0.16
C GLU A 293 20.18 -1.93 -0.29
N ARG A 294 19.91 -0.71 -0.78
CA ARG A 294 20.91 0.36 -0.91
C ARG A 294 21.44 0.88 0.43
N VAL A 295 20.61 0.87 1.47
CA VAL A 295 21.07 1.19 2.82
C VAL A 295 21.95 0.06 3.35
N SER A 296 21.56 -1.19 3.11
CA SER A 296 22.27 -2.38 3.61
C SER A 296 23.65 -2.55 2.97
N ASP A 297 23.83 -2.21 1.70
CA ASP A 297 25.14 -2.25 1.02
C ASP A 297 25.98 -0.98 1.20
N GLY A 298 25.43 0.03 1.88
CA GLY A 298 26.09 1.31 2.16
C GLY A 298 26.11 2.29 0.98
N SER A 299 25.40 2.00 -0.12
CA SER A 299 25.29 2.90 -1.27
C SER A 299 24.33 4.08 -1.06
N LEU A 300 23.50 4.05 -0.02
CA LEU A 300 22.59 5.13 0.37
C LEU A 300 22.74 5.51 1.84
N ASP A 301 23.05 6.78 2.10
CA ASP A 301 22.92 7.41 3.41
C ASP A 301 21.54 8.05 3.54
N LEU A 302 20.70 7.51 4.42
CA LEU A 302 19.34 7.98 4.69
C LEU A 302 19.28 9.46 5.10
N SER A 303 20.36 10.03 5.67
CA SER A 303 20.40 11.43 6.07
C SER A 303 20.49 12.41 4.88
N THR A 304 20.87 11.91 3.71
CA THR A 304 21.04 12.69 2.48
C THR A 304 19.83 12.61 1.54
N LEU A 305 18.86 11.75 1.87
CA LEU A 305 17.69 11.48 1.04
C LEU A 305 16.72 12.67 1.05
N ALA A 306 16.30 13.12 -0.14
CA ALA A 306 15.24 14.11 -0.27
C ALA A 306 13.88 13.52 0.15
N GLN A 307 13.01 14.34 0.72
CA GLN A 307 11.74 13.87 1.28
C GLN A 307 10.81 13.27 0.20
N GLU A 308 10.81 13.86 -0.98
CA GLU A 308 10.07 13.40 -2.16
C GLU A 308 10.53 12.03 -2.70
N ASP A 309 11.78 11.65 -2.42
CA ASP A 309 12.35 10.36 -2.81
C ASP A 309 12.13 9.29 -1.73
N ASP A 310 11.56 9.64 -0.58
CA ASP A 310 11.26 8.72 0.52
C ASP A 310 9.97 7.93 0.27
N PRO A 311 10.03 6.60 0.05
CA PRO A 311 8.85 5.79 -0.21
C PRO A 311 7.95 5.64 1.02
N PHE A 312 8.43 5.97 2.22
CA PHE A 312 7.63 6.02 3.46
C PHE A 312 6.89 7.35 3.64
N TRP A 313 7.18 8.36 2.83
CA TRP A 313 6.59 9.68 2.94
C TRP A 313 5.48 9.91 1.91
N ASP A 314 4.44 10.63 2.33
CA ASP A 314 3.34 11.08 1.50
C ASP A 314 3.06 12.55 1.85
N PRO A 315 2.86 13.45 0.86
CA PRO A 315 2.52 14.83 1.15
C PRO A 315 1.19 14.92 1.90
N VAL A 316 1.16 15.75 2.93
CA VAL A 316 -0.10 16.09 3.59
C VAL A 316 -0.94 16.93 2.64
N ASP A 317 -2.19 16.53 2.46
CA ASP A 317 -3.20 17.26 1.69
C ASP A 317 -4.52 17.31 2.48
N PHE A 318 -5.50 18.08 1.99
CA PHE A 318 -6.84 18.11 2.55
C PHE A 318 -7.50 16.74 2.42
N SER A 319 -7.99 16.23 3.55
CA SER A 319 -8.81 15.03 3.60
C SER A 319 -10.22 15.37 4.05
N HIS A 320 -11.17 14.57 3.56
CA HIS A 320 -12.55 14.68 3.97
C HIS A 320 -12.70 14.14 5.40
N LEU A 321 -13.01 15.02 6.35
CA LEU A 321 -13.08 14.68 7.78
C LEU A 321 -14.45 14.15 8.18
N GLY A 322 -15.46 14.34 7.34
CA GLY A 322 -16.82 13.93 7.60
C GLY A 322 -17.82 14.95 7.07
N TYR A 323 -19.11 14.68 7.25
CA TYR A 323 -20.16 15.60 6.86
C TYR A 323 -21.28 15.63 7.89
N SER A 324 -21.99 16.75 7.96
CA SER A 324 -23.26 16.87 8.66
C SER A 324 -24.40 16.91 7.65
N THR A 325 -25.52 16.26 8.02
CA THR A 325 -26.73 16.22 7.18
C THR A 325 -27.80 17.09 7.80
N VAL A 326 -28.27 18.08 7.05
CA VAL A 326 -29.36 18.97 7.44
C VAL A 326 -30.60 18.62 6.62
N PHE A 327 -31.69 18.23 7.30
CA PHE A 327 -32.98 17.95 6.65
C PHE A 327 -33.72 19.26 6.38
N LEU A 328 -34.12 19.48 5.14
CA LEU A 328 -34.57 20.79 4.67
C LEU A 328 -36.09 21.00 4.73
N LYS A 329 -36.84 20.00 5.21
CA LYS A 329 -38.30 20.02 5.25
C LYS A 329 -38.89 21.29 5.88
N PRO A 330 -38.35 21.83 6.99
CA PRO A 330 -38.90 23.07 7.57
C PRO A 330 -38.81 24.26 6.60
N LEU A 331 -37.76 24.35 5.78
CA LEU A 331 -37.60 25.42 4.79
C LEU A 331 -38.65 25.37 3.67
N ALA A 332 -39.24 24.20 3.40
CA ALA A 332 -40.36 24.07 2.45
C ALA A 332 -41.60 24.86 2.91
N TYR A 333 -41.70 25.11 4.21
CA TYR A 333 -42.73 25.92 4.86
C TYR A 333 -42.17 27.28 5.32
N CYS A 334 -41.03 27.71 4.78
CA CYS A 334 -40.34 28.95 5.15
C CYS A 334 -40.03 29.07 6.66
N MET A 335 -39.80 27.94 7.34
CA MET A 335 -39.34 27.93 8.73
C MET A 335 -37.82 27.78 8.82
N ASN A 336 -37.23 28.40 9.83
CA ASN A 336 -35.81 28.30 10.13
C ASN A 336 -35.39 26.86 10.47
N VAL A 337 -34.17 26.50 10.09
CA VAL A 337 -33.52 25.25 10.47
C VAL A 337 -32.22 25.60 11.16
N GLU A 338 -32.10 25.34 12.45
CA GLU A 338 -30.92 25.64 13.25
C GLU A 338 -30.70 24.55 14.28
N ASP A 339 -29.52 23.93 14.26
CA ASP A 339 -29.14 22.93 15.27
C ASP A 339 -27.62 22.69 15.29
N ASP A 340 -27.19 21.98 16.33
CA ASP A 340 -25.88 21.35 16.44
C ASP A 340 -25.92 19.95 15.78
N TYR A 341 -25.42 19.85 14.55
CA TYR A 341 -25.42 18.61 13.77
C TYR A 341 -24.16 17.79 14.03
N VAL A 342 -24.33 16.48 14.23
CA VAL A 342 -23.21 15.54 14.30
C VAL A 342 -22.46 15.51 12.98
N ILE A 343 -21.13 15.50 13.05
CA ILE A 343 -20.24 15.26 11.91
C ILE A 343 -19.96 13.76 11.85
N PHE A 344 -20.41 13.11 10.78
CA PHE A 344 -20.15 11.70 10.55
C PHE A 344 -18.96 11.51 9.60
N ASN A 345 -17.99 10.72 10.04
CA ASN A 345 -16.96 10.16 9.18
C ASN A 345 -17.20 8.66 9.08
N LYS A 346 -17.73 8.20 7.95
CA LYS A 346 -18.21 6.82 7.77
C LYS A 346 -19.23 6.47 8.86
N THR A 347 -18.86 5.65 9.84
CA THR A 347 -19.70 5.25 10.98
C THR A 347 -19.30 5.91 12.30
N GLN A 348 -18.26 6.75 12.29
CA GLN A 348 -17.71 7.36 13.49
C GLN A 348 -18.18 8.80 13.67
N HIS A 349 -18.45 9.15 14.93
CA HIS A 349 -18.74 10.51 15.35
C HIS A 349 -17.43 11.31 15.39
N ALA A 350 -17.24 12.21 14.44
CA ALA A 350 -16.01 12.99 14.26
C ALA A 350 -16.06 14.39 14.91
N GLY A 351 -17.22 14.82 15.39
CA GLY A 351 -17.42 16.13 16.01
C GLY A 351 -18.86 16.62 15.85
N VAL A 352 -19.07 17.90 16.13
CA VAL A 352 -20.36 18.59 15.97
C VAL A 352 -20.15 19.90 15.22
N MET A 353 -21.07 20.24 14.32
CA MET A 353 -21.08 21.48 13.56
C MET A 353 -22.41 22.18 13.70
N HIS A 354 -22.36 23.48 13.99
CA HIS A 354 -23.54 24.31 14.10
C HIS A 354 -23.87 24.95 12.75
N VAL A 355 -25.05 24.65 12.23
CA VAL A 355 -25.54 25.17 10.96
C VAL A 355 -26.92 25.78 11.17
N SER A 356 -27.14 26.97 10.61
CA SER A 356 -28.44 27.62 10.53
C SER A 356 -28.76 27.93 9.06
N ILE A 357 -29.99 27.64 8.63
CA ILE A 357 -30.52 28.02 7.33
C ILE A 357 -31.85 28.73 7.60
N THR A 358 -31.92 30.01 7.24
CA THR A 358 -33.08 30.85 7.56
C THR A 358 -33.59 31.55 6.31
N PRO A 359 -34.91 31.55 6.03
CA PRO A 359 -35.48 32.42 5.03
C PRO A 359 -35.22 33.89 5.38
N CYS A 360 -34.90 34.67 4.35
CA CYS A 360 -34.54 36.07 4.49
C CYS A 360 -35.23 36.91 3.41
N ARG A 361 -35.14 38.23 3.57
CA ARG A 361 -35.60 39.18 2.56
C ARG A 361 -34.60 39.24 1.40
N PRO A 362 -35.00 39.77 0.21
CA PRO A 362 -34.14 39.85 -0.97
C PRO A 362 -32.82 40.62 -0.79
N ASP A 363 -32.71 41.46 0.22
CA ASP A 363 -31.51 42.22 0.59
C ASP A 363 -30.62 41.49 1.60
N GLY A 364 -30.98 40.24 1.97
CA GLY A 364 -30.26 39.43 2.94
C GLY A 364 -30.56 39.80 4.39
N THR A 365 -31.57 40.63 4.67
CA THR A 365 -31.99 40.90 6.06
C THR A 365 -32.82 39.74 6.61
N ALA A 366 -32.59 39.41 7.88
CA ALA A 366 -33.37 38.40 8.58
C ALA A 366 -34.85 38.83 8.69
N ILE A 367 -35.74 37.84 8.68
CA ILE A 367 -37.16 38.04 8.95
C ILE A 367 -37.33 37.92 10.46
N ASP A 368 -37.69 39.03 11.10
CA ASP A 368 -37.96 39.08 12.54
C ASP A 368 -39.44 38.75 12.77
N GLU A 369 -39.71 37.78 13.64
CA GLU A 369 -41.09 37.38 14.00
C GLU A 369 -41.82 38.47 14.80
N GLU A 370 -41.07 39.44 15.38
CA GLU A 370 -41.63 40.57 16.13
C GLU A 370 -41.91 41.81 15.27
N ASP A 371 -41.62 41.78 13.97
CA ASP A 371 -41.88 42.88 13.03
C ASP A 371 -43.35 42.84 12.58
N ASP A 372 -44.13 43.90 12.87
CA ASP A 372 -45.56 44.02 12.49
C ASP A 372 -45.79 44.11 10.96
N ALA A 373 -44.73 44.09 10.17
CA ALA A 373 -44.79 44.13 8.71
C ALA A 373 -44.98 42.72 8.12
N GLU A 374 -45.97 42.56 7.24
CA GLU A 374 -46.21 41.33 6.48
C GLU A 374 -44.92 40.88 5.78
N GLY A 375 -44.42 39.72 6.20
CA GLY A 375 -43.22 39.09 5.71
C GLY A 375 -43.40 38.57 4.28
N PRO A 376 -42.30 38.38 3.52
CA PRO A 376 -42.37 37.94 2.12
C PRO A 376 -42.94 36.53 1.92
N TYR A 377 -43.10 35.77 3.01
CA TYR A 377 -43.52 34.36 2.99
C TYR A 377 -44.70 34.07 3.93
N ASP A 378 -45.36 35.09 4.51
CA ASP A 378 -46.44 34.91 5.50
C ASP A 378 -47.69 34.24 4.91
N ASP A 379 -47.87 34.31 3.58
CA ASP A 379 -48.97 33.70 2.85
C ASP A 379 -48.68 32.25 2.38
N ILE A 380 -47.55 31.67 2.81
CA ILE A 380 -47.13 30.31 2.45
C ILE A 380 -47.52 29.30 3.55
N ASP A 381 -48.64 28.61 3.34
CA ASP A 381 -49.10 27.51 4.18
C ASP A 381 -48.67 26.12 3.63
N GLU A 382 -48.52 26.01 2.31
CA GLU A 382 -48.17 24.78 1.62
C GLU A 382 -46.94 24.98 0.71
N PRO A 383 -45.96 24.05 0.69
CA PRO A 383 -44.74 24.18 -0.09
C PRO A 383 -44.95 24.45 -1.58
N ARG A 384 -46.06 23.97 -2.15
CA ARG A 384 -46.41 24.17 -3.56
C ARG A 384 -46.68 25.64 -3.91
N GLN A 385 -47.01 26.48 -2.93
CA GLN A 385 -47.24 27.91 -3.14
C GLN A 385 -45.94 28.68 -3.43
N LEU A 386 -44.77 28.08 -3.13
CA LEU A 386 -43.46 28.64 -3.50
C LEU A 386 -43.20 28.55 -5.00
N VAL A 387 -43.86 27.65 -5.74
CA VAL A 387 -43.58 27.46 -7.17
C VAL A 387 -43.82 28.75 -7.95
N GLY A 388 -42.80 29.20 -8.68
CA GLY A 388 -42.78 30.44 -9.44
C GLY A 388 -42.43 31.69 -8.62
N ARG A 389 -42.24 31.58 -7.30
CA ARG A 389 -41.84 32.68 -6.42
C ARG A 389 -40.33 32.73 -6.22
N ARG A 390 -39.83 33.90 -5.85
CA ARG A 390 -38.46 34.08 -5.37
C ARG A 390 -38.33 33.59 -3.92
N LEU A 391 -37.26 32.87 -3.62
CA LEU A 391 -36.91 32.43 -2.27
C LEU A 391 -35.46 32.78 -1.98
N ASP A 392 -35.24 33.54 -0.91
CA ASP A 392 -33.93 33.96 -0.41
C ASP A 392 -33.66 33.29 0.94
N LEU A 393 -32.47 32.70 1.08
CA LEU A 393 -32.01 32.00 2.29
C LEU A 393 -30.66 32.56 2.76
N LEU A 394 -30.47 32.67 4.07
CA LEU A 394 -29.17 32.83 4.70
C LEU A 394 -28.70 31.48 5.23
N VAL A 395 -27.59 30.99 4.70
CA VAL A 395 -26.88 29.82 5.23
C VAL A 395 -25.76 30.32 6.12
N GLN A 396 -25.78 29.93 7.39
CA GLN A 396 -24.79 30.28 8.38
C GLN A 396 -24.12 29.04 8.94
N ILE A 397 -22.79 29.08 8.99
CA ILE A 397 -21.96 28.04 9.60
C ILE A 397 -21.19 28.72 10.71
N GLN A 398 -21.60 28.51 11.96
CA GLN A 398 -21.03 29.25 13.09
C GLN A 398 -19.72 28.61 13.55
N TYR A 399 -19.74 27.32 13.80
CA TYR A 399 -18.59 26.60 14.32
C TYR A 399 -18.59 25.11 14.03
N ALA A 400 -17.41 24.48 14.16
CA ALA A 400 -17.28 23.05 14.43
C ALA A 400 -16.53 22.84 15.75
N ARG A 401 -16.80 21.70 16.41
CA ARG A 401 -16.25 21.34 17.73
C ARG A 401 -15.90 19.87 17.81
N GLY A 402 -14.89 19.58 18.63
CA GLY A 402 -14.52 18.20 18.98
C GLY A 402 -13.82 17.44 17.86
N LEU A 403 -13.16 18.14 16.94
CA LEU A 403 -12.39 17.52 15.86
C LEU A 403 -11.16 16.82 16.41
N GLU A 404 -10.67 15.80 15.70
CA GLU A 404 -9.42 15.11 16.09
C GLU A 404 -8.23 16.07 16.08
N THR A 405 -7.34 15.93 17.06
CA THR A 405 -6.17 16.81 17.27
C THR A 405 -5.26 16.92 16.06
N LYS A 406 -5.14 15.85 15.27
CA LYS A 406 -4.31 15.82 14.06
C LYS A 406 -4.81 16.77 12.97
N PHE A 407 -6.09 17.14 12.92
CA PHE A 407 -6.63 18.06 11.90
C PHE A 407 -6.59 19.53 12.31
N SER A 408 -5.80 19.90 13.32
CA SER A 408 -5.75 21.27 13.82
C SER A 408 -5.07 22.26 12.88
N LYS A 409 -4.39 21.84 11.81
CA LYS A 409 -3.63 22.74 10.94
C LYS A 409 -4.53 23.72 10.19
N GLU A 410 -5.42 23.18 9.36
CA GLU A 410 -6.32 23.91 8.47
C GLU A 410 -7.63 23.15 8.35
N VAL A 411 -8.76 23.84 8.54
CA VAL A 411 -10.10 23.24 8.41
C VAL A 411 -11.06 24.21 7.74
N TYR A 412 -11.93 23.69 6.89
CA TYR A 412 -12.98 24.48 6.24
C TYR A 412 -14.19 23.59 5.91
N VAL A 413 -15.33 24.20 5.65
CA VAL A 413 -16.57 23.50 5.31
C VAL A 413 -16.98 23.83 3.88
N GLU A 414 -17.37 22.81 3.13
CA GLU A 414 -18.01 22.93 1.82
C GLU A 414 -19.46 22.49 1.88
N PHE A 415 -20.32 23.14 1.10
CA PHE A 415 -21.69 22.68 0.89
C PHE A 415 -22.21 23.12 -0.48
N GLU A 416 -23.30 22.49 -0.89
CA GLU A 416 -24.04 22.83 -2.10
C GLU A 416 -25.54 22.71 -1.85
N LEU A 417 -26.31 23.55 -2.55
CA LEU A 417 -27.77 23.42 -2.63
C LEU A 417 -28.16 23.28 -4.11
N PRO A 418 -29.18 22.47 -4.45
CA PRO A 418 -29.61 22.26 -5.82
C PRO A 418 -29.98 23.56 -6.50
N LYS A 419 -29.51 23.72 -7.74
CA LYS A 419 -29.73 24.90 -8.58
C LYS A 419 -29.26 26.23 -7.95
N ALA A 420 -28.55 26.20 -6.82
CA ALA A 420 -27.86 27.34 -6.23
C ALA A 420 -26.36 27.15 -6.48
N ARG A 421 -25.85 27.68 -7.60
CA ARG A 421 -24.43 27.60 -7.94
C ARG A 421 -23.70 28.84 -7.45
N ASN A 422 -22.57 28.62 -6.78
CA ASN A 422 -21.62 29.67 -6.49
C ASN A 422 -20.90 30.09 -7.79
N ALA A 423 -21.14 31.30 -8.27
CA ALA A 423 -20.50 31.83 -9.48
C ALA A 423 -18.98 32.03 -9.31
N ASP A 424 -18.52 32.19 -8.06
CA ASP A 424 -17.11 32.41 -7.74
C ASP A 424 -16.32 31.10 -7.59
N SER A 425 -16.98 29.94 -7.62
CA SER A 425 -16.33 28.62 -7.57
C SER A 425 -16.39 27.89 -8.91
N LYS A 426 -15.30 27.21 -9.28
CA LYS A 426 -15.20 26.40 -10.50
C LYS A 426 -16.12 25.17 -10.47
N ASP A 427 -16.32 24.58 -9.30
CA ASP A 427 -17.21 23.43 -9.11
C ASP A 427 -18.65 23.85 -8.73
N GLY A 428 -18.87 25.13 -8.45
CA GLY A 428 -20.15 25.70 -8.05
C GLY A 428 -20.50 25.53 -6.58
N LYS A 429 -19.61 24.99 -5.75
CA LYS A 429 -19.81 24.83 -4.30
C LYS A 429 -19.55 26.12 -3.53
N PHE A 430 -20.14 26.20 -2.34
CA PHE A 430 -19.86 27.23 -1.36
C PHE A 430 -18.87 26.71 -0.33
N SER A 431 -17.92 27.54 0.07
CA SER A 431 -16.87 27.17 1.02
C SER A 431 -16.66 28.27 2.05
N THR A 432 -16.49 27.89 3.31
CA THR A 432 -16.04 28.83 4.35
C THR A 432 -14.58 29.23 4.09
N PRO A 433 -14.12 30.39 4.59
CA PRO A 433 -12.71 30.64 4.76
C PRO A 433 -12.05 29.52 5.59
N VAL A 434 -10.78 29.24 5.30
CA VAL A 434 -9.99 28.27 6.06
C VAL A 434 -9.73 28.82 7.47
N SER A 435 -10.00 28.00 8.47
CA SER A 435 -9.63 28.24 9.87
C SER A 435 -8.34 27.50 10.18
N TYR A 436 -7.43 28.14 10.92
CA TYR A 436 -6.08 27.63 11.17
C TYR A 436 -5.85 27.31 12.64
N GLY A 437 -5.03 26.30 12.92
CA GLY A 437 -4.44 26.05 14.25
C GLY A 437 -5.42 25.62 15.35
N THR A 438 -6.60 25.08 15.02
CA THR A 438 -7.64 24.73 16.00
C THR A 438 -8.46 23.51 15.62
N ILE A 439 -8.86 22.72 16.62
CA ILE A 439 -9.86 21.64 16.51
C ILE A 439 -11.29 22.11 16.83
N ASN A 440 -11.45 23.38 17.16
CA ASN A 440 -12.72 24.03 17.49
C ASN A 440 -12.84 25.33 16.68
N PRO A 441 -12.93 25.26 15.34
CA PRO A 441 -13.00 26.45 14.50
C PRO A 441 -14.28 27.26 14.74
N ASN A 442 -14.17 28.58 14.72
CA ASN A 442 -15.29 29.51 14.61
C ASN A 442 -15.26 30.09 13.21
N PHE A 443 -16.16 29.61 12.35
CA PHE A 443 -16.22 30.05 10.97
C PHE A 443 -16.94 31.40 10.86
N ASN A 444 -17.99 31.61 11.66
CA ASN A 444 -18.87 32.79 11.61
C ASN A 444 -19.24 33.15 10.16
N PHE A 445 -19.47 32.12 9.34
CA PHE A 445 -19.67 32.25 7.92
C PHE A 445 -21.15 32.51 7.64
N THR A 446 -21.44 33.39 6.69
CA THR A 446 -22.80 33.67 6.23
C THR A 446 -22.80 33.78 4.72
N GLN A 447 -23.70 33.04 4.08
CA GLN A 447 -23.90 33.05 2.63
C GLN A 447 -25.37 33.29 2.32
N HIS A 448 -25.63 34.34 1.53
CA HIS A 448 -26.95 34.58 0.96
C HIS A 448 -27.12 33.75 -0.31
N ILE A 449 -28.21 32.99 -0.38
CA ILE A 449 -28.58 32.14 -1.52
C ILE A 449 -29.95 32.58 -2.02
N THR A 450 -30.07 32.74 -3.34
CA THR A 450 -31.31 33.16 -3.98
C THR A 450 -31.71 32.17 -5.05
N TRP A 451 -32.94 31.70 -4.99
CA TRP A 451 -33.64 31.14 -6.15
C TRP A 451 -34.60 32.20 -6.67
N GLU A 452 -34.31 32.79 -7.84
CA GLU A 452 -35.16 33.83 -8.42
C GLU A 452 -36.58 33.35 -8.74
N SER A 453 -36.71 32.07 -9.09
CA SER A 453 -37.99 31.38 -9.28
C SER A 453 -37.84 29.94 -8.83
N VAL A 454 -38.55 29.55 -7.78
CA VAL A 454 -38.60 28.18 -7.26
C VAL A 454 -39.40 27.29 -8.23
N ASP A 455 -38.87 26.12 -8.56
CA ASP A 455 -39.58 25.12 -9.37
C ASP A 455 -39.94 23.88 -8.54
N LEU A 456 -40.67 22.94 -9.16
CA LEU A 456 -41.12 21.72 -8.48
C LEU A 456 -39.96 20.86 -7.96
N ASP A 457 -38.81 20.87 -8.62
CA ASP A 457 -37.65 20.10 -8.16
C ASP A 457 -37.05 20.72 -6.88
N ILE A 458 -37.00 22.06 -6.82
CA ILE A 458 -36.57 22.77 -5.61
C ILE A 458 -37.53 22.50 -4.46
N VAL A 459 -38.86 22.59 -4.69
CA VAL A 459 -39.86 22.26 -3.66
C VAL A 459 -39.71 20.81 -3.19
N GLN A 460 -39.62 19.85 -4.11
CA GLN A 460 -39.44 18.44 -3.78
C GLN A 460 -38.14 18.23 -2.97
N PHE A 461 -37.06 18.91 -3.34
CA PHE A 461 -35.81 18.85 -2.61
C PHE A 461 -35.92 19.44 -1.21
N LEU A 462 -36.63 20.56 -1.01
CA LEU A 462 -36.88 21.08 0.34
C LEU A 462 -37.72 20.09 1.15
N GLU A 463 -38.79 19.51 0.59
CA GLU A 463 -39.70 18.62 1.31
C GLU A 463 -39.09 17.26 1.71
N THR A 464 -38.20 16.71 0.88
CA THR A 464 -37.71 15.33 1.03
C THR A 464 -36.19 15.19 1.05
N GLY A 465 -35.48 16.22 0.62
CA GLY A 465 -34.05 16.22 0.47
C GLY A 465 -33.31 16.60 1.74
N LYS A 466 -31.99 16.67 1.57
CA LYS A 466 -31.03 16.99 2.61
C LYS A 466 -29.86 17.77 2.01
N ALA A 467 -29.33 18.72 2.77
CA ALA A 467 -28.07 19.37 2.47
C ALA A 467 -26.95 18.67 3.23
N HIS A 468 -25.82 18.44 2.56
CA HIS A 468 -24.61 17.94 3.20
C HIS A 468 -23.62 19.09 3.33
N PHE A 469 -23.08 19.23 4.54
CA PHE A 469 -22.00 20.16 4.86
C PHE A 469 -20.77 19.32 5.15
N SER A 470 -19.86 19.27 4.19
CA SER A 470 -18.63 18.47 4.24
C SER A 470 -17.52 19.25 4.92
N LEU A 471 -16.98 18.70 6.00
CA LEU A 471 -15.82 19.24 6.68
C LEU A 471 -14.55 18.66 6.05
N TRP A 472 -13.66 19.55 5.64
CA TRP A 472 -12.34 19.23 5.12
C TRP A 472 -11.28 19.74 6.08
N GLY A 473 -10.16 19.01 6.15
CA GLY A 473 -9.03 19.50 6.92
C GLY A 473 -7.70 18.88 6.54
N MET A 474 -6.66 19.61 6.90
CA MET A 474 -5.28 19.23 6.67
C MET A 474 -4.67 18.76 7.99
N GLN A 475 -3.90 17.68 7.92
CA GLN A 475 -3.22 17.16 9.10
C GLN A 475 -2.04 18.07 9.52
N ASP A 476 -1.81 18.21 10.83
CA ASP A 476 -0.66 18.93 11.37
C ASP A 476 0.49 17.94 11.64
N ASP A 477 1.64 18.18 11.01
CA ASP A 477 2.84 17.34 11.12
C ASP A 477 3.69 17.69 12.35
N LYS A 478 3.15 18.50 13.27
CA LYS A 478 3.80 18.74 14.56
C LYS A 478 3.86 17.44 15.33
N LYS A 479 5.07 17.05 15.75
CA LYS A 479 5.31 15.93 16.68
C LYS A 479 4.24 15.93 17.75
N ALA A 480 3.56 14.80 17.94
CA ALA A 480 2.57 14.64 18.98
C ALA A 480 3.18 15.14 20.29
N GLY A 481 2.61 16.21 20.83
CA GLY A 481 3.21 16.95 21.94
C GLY A 481 3.55 15.99 23.07
N GLY A 482 4.84 15.74 23.27
CA GLY A 482 5.33 15.08 24.47
C GLY A 482 4.86 15.91 25.65
N GLY A 483 3.89 15.40 26.40
CA GLY A 483 3.59 15.90 27.73
C GLY A 483 4.87 15.80 28.55
N GLY A 484 5.62 16.90 28.60
CA GLY A 484 6.85 17.04 29.36
C GLY A 484 6.57 16.97 30.85
N GLY A 485 6.31 15.76 31.35
CA GLY A 485 6.56 15.40 32.73
C GLY A 485 8.06 15.16 32.88
N GLY A 486 8.81 16.23 33.10
CA GLY A 486 10.22 16.14 33.48
C GLY A 486 10.36 15.41 34.81
N LEU A 487 10.50 14.08 34.77
CA LEU A 487 11.10 13.34 35.86
C LEU A 487 12.60 13.51 35.74
N GLY A 488 13.13 14.52 36.43
CA GLY A 488 14.56 14.67 36.65
C GLY A 488 15.10 13.38 37.26
N LEU A 489 16.05 12.75 36.55
CA LEU A 489 16.90 11.71 37.09
C LEU A 489 17.75 12.31 38.21
N GLY A 490 17.21 12.26 39.42
CA GLY A 490 17.95 12.48 40.66
C GLY A 490 18.94 11.33 40.84
N VAL A 491 20.21 11.63 40.59
CA VAL A 491 21.35 10.80 40.97
C VAL A 491 21.31 10.63 42.49
N LEU A 492 20.85 9.47 42.97
CA LEU A 492 21.08 9.03 44.34
C LEU A 492 22.31 8.12 44.33
N GLY A 493 23.43 8.70 44.77
CA GLY A 493 24.61 7.94 45.17
C GLY A 493 24.27 7.07 46.38
N LEU A 494 24.57 5.79 46.26
CA LEU A 494 24.70 4.86 47.38
C LEU A 494 26.03 5.12 48.10
N PRO A 495 26.11 4.78 49.39
CA PRO A 495 27.10 3.84 49.87
C PRO A 495 26.58 2.40 49.85
#